data_AF-A0A915DTC6-F1
#
_entry.id   AF-A0A915DTC6-F1
#
_cell.length_a   1.000
_cell.length_b   1.000
_cell.length_c   1.000
_cell.angle_alpha   90.00
_cell.angle_beta   90.00
_cell.angle_gamma   90.00
#
_symmetry.space_group_name_H-M   'P 1'
#
loop_
_entity.id
_entity.type
_entity.pdbx_description
1 polymer ?
#
loop_
_entity_poly.entity_id
_entity_poly.type
_entity_poly.pdbx_seq_one_letter_code
_entity_poly.pdbx_strand_id
1 'polypeptide(L)'
;MRDHFMAELRRLPLGDAHSHTLLDYFAAAFIYCGRPPITSNHPQNYINFDMKYCELFEWRHNGVGTVYIKNFQVEDFSKLYQACGTCPAMTRKVVQSAIRAKGRGLALAGIMAKNGDTATFTNIQVDSKVSYICQRYNDGAGTSKAGQYTAKENGDGTQCKYSTSNIQMI
;
A
#
# COMPACT_ATOMS: atom_id res chain seq x y z
N MET A 1 -20.68 -2.88 22.41
CA MET A 1 -19.68 -1.84 22.04
C MET A 1 -19.76 -1.48 20.56
N ARG A 2 -19.91 -2.45 19.64
CA ARG A 2 -20.19 -2.23 18.20
C ARG A 2 -21.47 -1.43 17.93
N ASP A 3 -22.54 -1.73 18.67
CA ASP A 3 -23.87 -1.17 18.36
C ASP A 3 -24.05 0.28 18.84
N HIS A 4 -23.38 0.66 19.92
CA HIS A 4 -23.39 2.04 20.42
C HIS A 4 -22.61 3.01 19.51
N PHE A 5 -21.63 2.50 18.76
CA PHE A 5 -20.79 3.32 17.87
C PHE A 5 -21.42 3.53 16.49
N MET A 6 -22.19 2.53 16.00
CA MET A 6 -22.96 2.64 14.76
C MET A 6 -24.07 3.70 14.82
N ALA A 7 -24.56 4.04 16.02
CA ALA A 7 -25.56 5.08 16.21
C ALA A 7 -25.00 6.50 15.94
N GLU A 8 -23.71 6.73 16.21
CA GLU A 8 -23.06 8.04 16.04
C GLU A 8 -22.69 8.31 14.57
N LEU A 9 -22.38 7.26 13.80
CA LEU A 9 -22.00 7.34 12.38
C LEU A 9 -23.13 7.75 11.44
N ARG A 10 -24.40 7.62 11.84
CA ARG A 10 -25.56 8.08 11.03
C ARG A 10 -25.72 9.60 11.01
N ARG A 11 -24.90 10.35 11.76
CA ARG A 11 -25.01 11.81 11.89
C ARG A 11 -24.03 12.59 11.02
N LEU A 12 -23.12 11.92 10.29
CA LEU A 12 -22.10 12.60 9.49
C LEU A 12 -22.54 12.73 8.02
N PRO A 13 -22.42 13.92 7.40
CA PRO A 13 -22.80 14.12 6.01
C PRO A 13 -21.86 13.37 5.07
N LEU A 14 -22.41 12.53 4.21
CA LEU A 14 -21.70 11.81 3.15
C LEU A 14 -21.54 12.75 1.95
N GLY A 15 -20.33 13.26 1.71
CA GLY A 15 -19.99 14.02 0.50
C GLY A 15 -19.54 13.11 -0.65
N ASP A 16 -20.00 13.43 -1.87
CA ASP A 16 -19.80 12.64 -3.09
C ASP A 16 -18.36 12.63 -3.61
N ALA A 17 -17.94 11.47 -4.14
CA ALA A 17 -16.56 11.12 -4.46
C ALA A 17 -16.12 11.47 -5.90
N HIS A 18 -16.49 12.65 -6.41
CA HIS A 18 -16.11 13.04 -7.77
C HIS A 18 -15.58 14.47 -7.82
N SER A 19 -14.27 14.59 -8.10
CA SER A 19 -13.54 15.83 -8.46
C SER A 19 -13.30 16.83 -7.32
N HIS A 20 -12.18 16.74 -6.59
CA HIS A 20 -11.75 17.88 -5.75
C HIS A 20 -10.24 18.14 -5.71
N THR A 21 -9.93 19.41 -5.89
CA THR A 21 -8.64 20.09 -5.96
C THR A 21 -8.09 20.42 -4.56
N LEU A 22 -6.85 20.02 -4.27
CA LEU A 22 -5.83 20.53 -3.32
C LEU A 22 -6.18 21.15 -1.92
N LEU A 23 -7.43 21.28 -1.49
CA LEU A 23 -7.81 21.90 -0.21
C LEU A 23 -8.64 21.03 0.73
N ASP A 24 -9.01 19.80 0.35
CA ASP A 24 -9.70 18.84 1.24
C ASP A 24 -8.75 18.00 2.13
N TYR A 25 -7.49 18.42 2.26
CA TYR A 25 -6.44 17.64 2.94
C TYR A 25 -6.51 17.63 4.48
N PHE A 26 -7.52 18.23 5.11
CA PHE A 26 -7.56 18.39 6.59
C PHE A 26 -8.82 17.91 7.32
N ALA A 27 -9.82 17.30 6.67
CA ALA A 27 -10.92 16.67 7.39
C ALA A 27 -11.47 15.45 6.65
N ALA A 28 -11.70 14.37 7.42
CA ALA A 28 -12.19 13.06 7.03
C ALA A 28 -11.11 12.12 6.45
N ALA A 29 -10.79 10.94 7.01
CA ALA A 29 -11.62 10.18 7.92
C ALA A 29 -10.87 9.01 8.59
N PHE A 30 -11.06 8.85 9.89
CA PHE A 30 -10.98 7.56 10.57
C PHE A 30 -12.07 6.64 9.96
N ILE A 31 -11.80 5.95 8.85
CA ILE A 31 -12.78 5.05 8.22
C ILE A 31 -12.21 3.65 8.02
N TYR A 32 -12.76 2.76 8.85
CA TYR A 32 -12.84 1.31 8.80
C TYR A 32 -12.78 0.71 7.38
N CYS A 33 -11.87 -0.25 7.16
CA CYS A 33 -11.88 -1.06 5.95
C CYS A 33 -13.11 -1.95 5.86
N GLY A 34 -13.97 -1.60 4.90
CA GLY A 34 -15.01 -2.44 4.32
C GLY A 34 -15.30 -2.07 2.86
N ARG A 35 -14.41 -1.29 2.22
CA ARG A 35 -14.52 -0.89 0.80
C ARG A 35 -13.58 -1.73 -0.07
N PRO A 36 -13.95 -1.98 -1.34
CA PRO A 36 -13.09 -2.70 -2.30
C PRO A 36 -11.72 -2.02 -2.46
N PRO A 37 -10.71 -2.73 -3.00
CA PRO A 37 -9.35 -2.22 -3.19
C PRO A 37 -9.38 -0.83 -3.82
N ILE A 38 -8.66 0.12 -3.23
CA ILE A 38 -8.53 1.47 -3.81
C ILE A 38 -7.75 1.31 -5.11
N THR A 39 -8.36 1.62 -6.25
CA THR A 39 -7.73 1.55 -7.56
C THR A 39 -7.36 2.95 -8.06
N SER A 40 -6.20 3.08 -8.71
CA SER A 40 -5.90 4.29 -9.51
C SER A 40 -5.37 3.94 -10.90
N ASN A 41 -5.81 4.74 -11.87
CA ASN A 41 -5.39 4.73 -13.27
C ASN A 41 -4.51 5.94 -13.63
N HIS A 42 -4.22 6.85 -12.70
CA HIS A 42 -3.50 8.08 -13.01
C HIS A 42 -1.97 7.85 -13.09
N PRO A 43 -1.25 8.49 -14.03
CA PRO A 43 0.19 8.27 -14.26
C PRO A 43 1.11 8.68 -13.09
N GLN A 44 0.61 9.53 -12.21
CA GLN A 44 1.26 9.85 -10.94
C GLN A 44 0.19 9.93 -9.85
N ASN A 45 0.36 9.16 -8.77
CA ASN A 45 -0.51 9.20 -7.60
C ASN A 45 0.31 9.47 -6.35
N TYR A 46 -0.20 10.35 -5.50
CA TYR A 46 0.35 10.60 -4.16
C TYR A 46 -0.65 10.12 -3.11
N ILE A 47 -0.17 9.31 -2.17
CA ILE A 47 -0.96 8.72 -1.10
C ILE A 47 -0.33 9.15 0.23
N ASN A 48 -0.98 10.08 0.94
CA ASN A 48 -0.49 10.68 2.18
C ASN A 48 -1.64 10.84 3.21
N PHE A 49 -2.22 9.72 3.66
CA PHE A 49 -3.26 9.71 4.69
C PHE A 49 -3.01 8.54 5.65
N ASP A 50 -3.50 8.62 6.89
CA ASP A 50 -3.32 7.51 7.82
C ASP A 50 -4.48 6.53 7.72
N MET A 51 -4.17 5.24 7.64
CA MET A 51 -5.16 4.16 7.74
C MET A 51 -4.93 3.31 8.97
N LYS A 52 -5.98 3.16 9.78
CA LYS A 52 -5.97 2.32 10.98
C LYS A 52 -7.10 1.30 10.88
N TYR A 53 -6.82 0.06 11.30
CA TYR A 53 -7.78 -1.04 11.37
C TYR A 53 -8.35 -1.45 10.02
N CYS A 54 -7.47 -2.01 9.20
CA CYS A 54 -7.74 -2.18 7.80
C CYS A 54 -7.47 -3.60 7.30
N GLU A 55 -8.14 -4.58 7.92
CA GLU A 55 -8.02 -5.98 7.52
C GLU A 55 -8.42 -6.10 6.04
N LEU A 56 -7.51 -6.64 5.21
CA LEU A 56 -7.60 -6.71 3.75
C LEU A 56 -7.35 -5.42 2.96
N PHE A 57 -6.75 -4.39 3.58
CA PHE A 57 -6.33 -3.21 2.84
C PHE A 57 -5.33 -3.56 1.75
N GLU A 58 -5.73 -3.26 0.51
CA GLU A 58 -4.90 -3.36 -0.68
C GLU A 58 -5.11 -2.16 -1.60
N TRP A 59 -4.07 -1.36 -1.81
CA TRP A 59 -4.06 -0.33 -2.85
C TRP A 59 -3.55 -0.92 -4.15
N ARG A 60 -4.34 -0.81 -5.22
CA ARG A 60 -4.06 -1.48 -6.49
C ARG A 60 -3.71 -0.51 -7.62
N HIS A 61 -2.52 -0.69 -8.19
CA HIS A 61 -2.01 0.09 -9.32
C HIS A 61 -2.41 -0.53 -10.64
N ASN A 62 -3.39 0.05 -11.32
CA ASN A 62 -3.88 -0.45 -12.60
C ASN A 62 -3.18 0.24 -13.78
N GLY A 63 -2.98 1.56 -13.68
CA GLY A 63 -2.35 2.38 -14.71
C GLY A 63 -0.84 2.22 -14.83
N VAL A 64 -0.28 2.92 -15.81
CA VAL A 64 1.18 3.10 -15.98
C VAL A 64 1.66 4.19 -15.03
N GLY A 65 2.95 4.22 -14.73
CA GLY A 65 3.59 5.37 -14.08
C GLY A 65 4.07 5.09 -12.66
N THR A 66 4.13 6.14 -11.84
CA THR A 66 4.77 6.10 -10.52
C THR A 66 3.80 6.48 -9.41
N VAL A 67 3.73 5.66 -8.38
CA VAL A 67 2.95 5.92 -7.17
C VAL A 67 3.91 6.28 -6.04
N TYR A 68 3.64 7.39 -5.38
CA TYR A 68 4.37 7.83 -4.20
C TYR A 68 3.48 7.67 -2.98
N ILE A 69 3.91 6.86 -2.01
CA ILE A 69 3.26 6.71 -0.72
C ILE A 69 4.20 7.30 0.31
N LYS A 70 3.81 8.41 0.94
CA LYS A 70 4.69 9.13 1.87
C LYS A 70 3.98 9.42 3.18
N ASN A 71 4.73 9.41 4.28
CA ASN A 71 4.23 9.79 5.61
C ASN A 71 2.92 9.07 5.95
N PHE A 72 2.91 7.74 5.79
CA PHE A 72 1.70 6.94 5.84
C PHE A 72 1.80 5.91 6.97
N GLN A 73 0.82 5.88 7.86
CA GLN A 73 0.66 4.78 8.81
C GLN A 73 -0.38 3.76 8.32
N VAL A 74 -0.04 2.47 8.41
CA VAL A 74 -0.95 1.34 8.16
C VAL A 74 -0.94 0.36 9.33
N GLU A 75 -2.08 -0.27 9.63
CA GLU A 75 -2.21 -1.29 10.67
C GLU A 75 -3.14 -2.42 10.24
N ASP A 76 -2.72 -3.67 10.48
CA ASP A 76 -3.41 -4.91 10.14
C ASP A 76 -3.89 -4.97 8.66
N PHE A 77 -2.98 -5.26 7.73
CA PHE A 77 -3.21 -5.17 6.28
C PHE A 77 -2.80 -6.45 5.55
N SER A 78 -3.29 -6.64 4.32
CA SER A 78 -2.71 -7.66 3.43
C SER A 78 -1.50 -7.04 2.72
N LYS A 79 -1.72 -6.11 1.79
CA LYS A 79 -0.65 -5.46 1.04
C LYS A 79 -0.85 -3.96 0.90
N LEU A 80 0.07 -3.14 1.40
CA LEU A 80 -0.07 -1.68 1.28
C LEU A 80 -0.14 -1.22 -0.19
N TYR A 81 0.64 -1.84 -1.07
CA TYR A 81 0.60 -1.63 -2.52
C TYR A 81 0.61 -2.95 -3.27
N GLN A 82 -0.19 -3.06 -4.34
CA GLN A 82 -0.18 -4.18 -5.27
C GLN A 82 -0.28 -3.69 -6.72
N ALA A 83 0.69 -4.06 -7.55
CA ALA A 83 0.60 -3.88 -9.00
C ALA A 83 -0.48 -4.81 -9.59
N CYS A 84 -1.29 -4.31 -10.52
CA CYS A 84 -2.28 -5.13 -11.20
C CYS A 84 -1.62 -6.18 -12.10
N GLY A 85 -1.84 -7.45 -11.77
CA GLY A 85 -1.25 -8.57 -12.49
C GLY A 85 -2.08 -9.12 -13.66
N THR A 86 -3.35 -8.73 -13.78
CA THR A 86 -4.26 -9.10 -14.89
C THR A 86 -4.52 -7.95 -15.87
N CYS A 87 -4.08 -6.74 -15.53
CA CYS A 87 -4.12 -5.59 -16.44
C CYS A 87 -3.10 -5.79 -17.59
N PRO A 88 -3.23 -5.05 -18.70
CA PRO A 88 -2.24 -5.03 -19.77
C PRO A 88 -0.81 -4.87 -19.24
N ALA A 89 0.14 -5.55 -19.89
CA ALA A 89 1.54 -5.51 -19.49
C ALA A 89 2.10 -4.10 -19.64
N MET A 90 2.56 -3.54 -18.52
CA MET A 90 3.15 -2.21 -18.44
C MET A 90 4.02 -2.12 -17.20
N THR A 91 5.07 -1.30 -17.29
CA THR A 91 5.99 -1.07 -16.18
C THR A 91 5.41 -0.04 -15.21
N ARG A 92 5.36 -0.42 -13.94
CA ARG A 92 4.87 0.41 -12.83
C ARG A 92 5.96 0.63 -11.80
N LYS A 93 5.91 1.79 -11.15
CA LYS A 93 6.84 2.14 -10.08
C LYS A 93 6.06 2.50 -8.82
N VAL A 94 6.57 2.07 -7.68
CA VAL A 94 6.13 2.55 -6.37
C VAL A 94 7.33 3.05 -5.58
N VAL A 95 7.17 4.20 -4.94
CA VAL A 95 8.15 4.78 -4.03
C VAL A 95 7.46 4.98 -2.69
N GLN A 96 7.92 4.23 -1.69
CA GLN A 96 7.42 4.30 -0.33
C GLN A 96 8.47 4.97 0.57
N SER A 97 8.08 6.04 1.25
CA SER A 97 8.98 6.78 2.14
C SER A 97 8.31 7.19 3.43
N ALA A 98 8.98 7.04 4.57
CA ALA A 98 8.39 7.38 5.88
C ALA A 98 7.07 6.62 6.12
N ILE A 99 7.10 5.30 5.91
CA ILE A 99 5.96 4.42 6.17
C ILE A 99 6.10 3.86 7.57
N ARG A 100 4.99 3.80 8.32
CA ARG A 100 4.91 3.09 9.58
C ARG A 100 3.85 1.98 9.52
N ALA A 101 4.30 0.74 9.42
CA ALA A 101 3.46 -0.44 9.32
C ALA A 101 3.40 -1.18 10.67
N LYS A 102 2.21 -1.28 11.24
CA LYS A 102 1.95 -1.92 12.54
C LYS A 102 1.09 -3.17 12.40
N GLY A 103 1.14 -4.05 13.40
CA GLY A 103 0.29 -5.24 13.44
C GLY A 103 0.63 -6.24 12.34
N ARG A 104 -0.35 -7.07 11.95
CA ARG A 104 -0.14 -8.11 10.94
C ARG A 104 -0.09 -7.51 9.54
N GLY A 105 0.87 -7.96 8.73
CA GLY A 105 1.01 -7.51 7.34
C GLY A 105 1.54 -8.64 6.46
N LEU A 106 1.03 -8.80 5.24
CA LEU A 106 1.66 -9.72 4.28
C LEU A 106 2.83 -9.03 3.58
N ALA A 107 2.61 -7.91 2.88
CA ALA A 107 3.70 -7.20 2.19
C ALA A 107 3.50 -5.69 2.09
N LEU A 108 4.57 -4.88 2.13
CA LEU A 108 4.42 -3.44 1.82
C LEU A 108 4.21 -3.19 0.32
N ALA A 109 4.86 -3.96 -0.55
CA ALA A 109 4.59 -3.93 -1.99
C ALA A 109 4.58 -5.31 -2.64
N GLY A 110 3.58 -5.56 -3.47
CA GLY A 110 3.57 -6.61 -4.49
C GLY A 110 3.77 -6.02 -5.89
N ILE A 111 4.79 -6.47 -6.62
CA ILE A 111 5.13 -5.96 -7.96
C ILE A 111 5.20 -7.06 -9.02
N MET A 112 4.98 -6.72 -10.28
CA MET A 112 5.06 -7.68 -11.40
C MET A 112 6.47 -7.74 -11.97
N ALA A 113 7.20 -8.81 -11.65
CA ALA A 113 8.59 -9.03 -12.08
C ALA A 113 8.72 -8.99 -13.60
N LYS A 114 7.87 -9.76 -14.30
CA LYS A 114 7.86 -9.86 -15.76
C LYS A 114 7.60 -8.55 -16.51
N ASN A 115 6.99 -7.56 -15.85
CA ASN A 115 6.69 -6.26 -16.44
C ASN A 115 7.79 -5.23 -16.17
N GLY A 116 8.84 -5.60 -15.45
CA GLY A 116 9.92 -4.69 -15.05
C GLY A 116 9.51 -3.71 -13.94
N ASP A 117 8.46 -4.02 -13.19
CA ASP A 117 8.01 -3.16 -12.09
C ASP A 117 9.12 -2.96 -11.05
N THR A 118 9.11 -1.80 -10.38
CA THR A 118 10.06 -1.50 -9.30
C THR A 118 9.36 -0.91 -8.07
N ALA A 119 9.80 -1.33 -6.89
CA ALA A 119 9.44 -0.76 -5.59
C ALA A 119 10.70 -0.22 -4.89
N THR A 120 10.67 1.04 -4.48
CA THR A 120 11.75 1.68 -3.72
C THR A 120 11.26 2.02 -2.32
N PHE A 121 12.06 1.72 -1.30
CA PHE A 121 11.71 1.93 0.10
C PHE A 121 12.79 2.73 0.84
N THR A 122 12.36 3.74 1.58
CA THR A 122 13.24 4.60 2.39
C THR A 122 12.56 4.95 3.71
N ASN A 123 13.30 4.94 4.82
CA ASN A 123 12.75 5.26 6.15
C ASN A 123 11.45 4.50 6.46
N ILE A 124 11.51 3.18 6.49
CA ILE A 124 10.38 2.30 6.77
C ILE A 124 10.46 1.81 8.20
N GLN A 125 9.36 1.90 8.93
CA GLN A 125 9.19 1.30 10.24
C GLN A 125 8.16 0.18 10.16
N VAL A 126 8.50 -1.00 10.66
CA VAL A 126 7.72 -2.21 10.42
C VAL A 126 7.66 -3.12 11.65
N ASP A 127 6.47 -3.57 12.01
CA ASP A 127 6.24 -4.55 13.08
C ASP A 127 6.80 -5.93 12.69
N SER A 128 7.30 -6.66 13.69
CA SER A 128 7.70 -8.08 13.60
C SER A 128 6.70 -9.02 12.89
N LYS A 129 5.41 -8.67 12.90
CA LYS A 129 4.32 -9.46 12.28
C LYS A 129 4.07 -9.13 10.81
N VAL A 130 4.83 -8.21 10.21
CA VAL A 130 4.81 -7.97 8.77
C VAL A 130 5.77 -8.91 8.07
N SER A 131 5.27 -9.74 7.15
CA SER A 131 6.03 -10.86 6.58
C SER A 131 7.09 -10.41 5.57
N TYR A 132 6.74 -9.47 4.69
CA TYR A 132 7.61 -9.04 3.59
C TYR A 132 7.62 -7.52 3.43
N ILE A 133 8.76 -6.97 3.02
CA ILE A 133 8.82 -5.59 2.52
C ILE A 133 8.39 -5.57 1.06
N CYS A 134 8.93 -6.50 0.26
CA CYS A 134 8.68 -6.55 -1.17
C CYS A 134 8.47 -7.99 -1.65
N GLN A 135 7.42 -8.23 -2.42
CA GLN A 135 7.18 -9.48 -3.12
C GLN A 135 7.08 -9.23 -4.62
N ARG A 136 7.73 -10.11 -5.39
CA ARG A 136 7.71 -10.07 -6.86
C ARG A 136 6.92 -11.25 -7.40
N TYR A 137 6.19 -11.00 -8.48
CA TYR A 137 5.24 -11.92 -9.07
C TYR A 137 5.44 -12.09 -10.58
N ASN A 138 5.28 -13.32 -11.09
CA ASN A 138 5.32 -13.61 -12.52
C ASN A 138 3.91 -13.72 -13.14
N ASP A 139 2.88 -13.89 -12.33
CA ASP A 139 1.51 -14.13 -12.77
C ASP A 139 0.49 -13.18 -12.13
N GLY A 140 -0.67 -13.07 -12.78
CA GLY A 140 -1.74 -12.20 -12.30
C GLY A 140 -2.49 -12.75 -11.09
N ALA A 141 -2.45 -14.08 -10.90
CA ALA A 141 -3.06 -14.76 -9.75
C ALA A 141 -2.27 -14.58 -8.44
N GLY A 142 -1.02 -14.10 -8.53
CA GLY A 142 -0.16 -13.98 -7.37
C GLY A 142 0.32 -15.34 -6.83
N THR A 143 0.25 -16.41 -7.63
CA THR A 143 0.67 -17.76 -7.23
C THR A 143 2.13 -18.03 -7.55
N SER A 144 2.68 -17.43 -8.61
CA SER A 144 4.08 -17.57 -9.01
C SER A 144 4.93 -16.43 -8.45
N LYS A 145 5.70 -16.73 -7.39
CA LYS A 145 6.63 -15.77 -6.76
C LYS A 145 7.97 -15.77 -7.48
N ALA A 146 8.46 -14.60 -7.87
CA ALA A 146 9.79 -14.39 -8.43
C ALA A 146 10.83 -13.94 -7.39
N GLY A 147 10.38 -13.57 -6.20
CA GLY A 147 11.23 -13.15 -5.09
C GLY A 147 10.40 -12.62 -3.93
N GLN A 148 10.89 -12.81 -2.72
CA GLN A 148 10.25 -12.37 -1.49
C GLN A 148 11.34 -11.87 -0.57
N TYR A 149 11.25 -10.61 -0.16
CA TYR A 149 12.30 -9.95 0.63
C TYR A 149 11.70 -9.43 1.94
N THR A 150 12.35 -9.79 3.04
CA THR A 150 11.91 -9.49 4.40
C THR A 150 12.57 -8.23 4.96
N ALA A 151 12.14 -7.80 6.14
CA ALA A 151 12.77 -6.67 6.85
C ALA A 151 14.20 -6.97 7.33
N LYS A 152 14.61 -8.25 7.31
CA LYS A 152 15.91 -8.72 7.86
C LYS A 152 17.01 -8.84 6.80
N GLU A 153 16.70 -8.55 5.54
CA GLU A 153 17.62 -8.66 4.42
C GLU A 153 17.48 -7.45 3.49
N ASN A 154 18.48 -7.24 2.63
CA ASN A 154 18.38 -6.24 1.57
C ASN A 154 17.42 -6.74 0.48
N GLY A 155 16.80 -5.79 -0.23
CA GLY A 155 16.14 -6.13 -1.48
C GLY A 155 17.15 -6.55 -2.56
N ASP A 156 16.65 -7.00 -3.72
CA ASP A 156 17.51 -7.40 -4.85
C ASP A 156 18.28 -6.26 -5.53
N GLY A 157 18.01 -5.00 -5.16
CA GLY A 157 18.65 -3.82 -5.74
C GLY A 157 18.20 -3.48 -7.17
N THR A 158 17.37 -4.31 -7.81
CA THR A 158 16.94 -4.15 -9.20
C THR A 158 15.45 -3.79 -9.30
N GLN A 159 14.58 -4.56 -8.64
CA GLN A 159 13.14 -4.36 -8.63
C GLN A 159 12.64 -4.07 -7.21
N CYS A 160 13.16 -4.74 -6.20
CA CYS A 160 12.93 -4.43 -4.80
C CYS A 160 14.15 -3.66 -4.27
N LYS A 161 14.04 -2.33 -4.20
CA LYS A 161 15.16 -1.43 -3.97
C LYS A 161 15.13 -0.90 -2.54
N TYR A 162 15.87 -1.57 -1.65
CA TYR A 162 16.13 -1.10 -0.30
C TYR A 162 17.33 -1.83 0.32
N SER A 163 17.94 -1.19 1.32
CA SER A 163 18.89 -1.79 2.25
C SER A 163 18.24 -1.97 3.62
N THR A 164 18.76 -2.88 4.45
CA THR A 164 18.31 -3.03 5.84
C THR A 164 18.45 -1.75 6.66
N SER A 165 19.40 -0.87 6.33
CA SER A 165 19.51 0.47 6.96
C SER A 165 18.32 1.39 6.71
N ASN A 166 17.50 1.12 5.70
CA ASN A 166 16.26 1.84 5.43
C ASN A 166 15.04 1.24 6.16
N ILE A 167 15.22 0.12 6.87
CA ILE A 167 14.15 -0.63 7.52
C ILE A 167 14.44 -0.71 9.02
N GLN A 168 13.51 -0.21 9.82
CA GLN A 168 13.55 -0.25 11.27
C GLN A 168 12.42 -1.14 11.79
N MET A 169 12.76 -2.14 12.60
CA MET A 169 11.75 -2.93 13.31
C MET A 169 11.17 -2.12 14.47
N ILE A 170 9.84 -2.16 14.66
CA ILE A 170 9.10 -1.47 15.75
C ILE A 170 8.18 -2.40 16.53
#